data_AF-A0A2E3APM5-F1
#
_entry.id   AF-A0A2E3APM5-F1
#
_cell.length_a   1.000
_cell.length_b   1.000
_cell.length_c   1.000
_cell.angle_alpha   90.00
_cell.angle_beta   90.00
_cell.angle_gamma   90.00
#
_symmetry.space_group_name_H-M   'P 1'
#
loop_
_entity.id
_entity.type
_entity.pdbx_description
1 polymer ?
#
loop_
_entity_poly.entity_id
_entity_poly.type
_entity_poly.pdbx_seq_one_letter_code
_entity_poly.pdbx_strand_id
1 'polypeptide(L)'
;MAERGGGFLMSGMVDVEFISTPIADILPVTLVEESFLPSHLRGGIRRGEHPTGELYFPRLTNNGEFSPLLRLSTDDSENLNLWRQFPELQGIYVTGRIKSGATVLLEHPLLQYQNQALPIIASQRYGSGRSISINTASTWRWQMMQPSADLSHETIWRQILRWLSTSAPERITIEFDQEFYNVGDEVNIIARVLNDQYEPDNDAALWVQTTNPLDQATDIPMEWDIEQDGVYRASFNAEDEGVYSLLVDVASAAGDASADGSEKRAAFVVTPSLREYTNAEKDVGLLARIAEVSGGSYFNLAEVGSLADIVEFTPNAYSREVQIDLWDRPWLLGLLILIMSIDWIARRMRGLS
;
A
#
# COMPACT_ATOMS: atom_id res chain seq x y z
N MET A 1 -8.27 10.32 -12.38
CA MET A 1 -7.16 9.87 -13.24
C MET A 1 -5.89 9.67 -12.42
N ALA A 2 -5.46 10.68 -11.66
CA ALA A 2 -4.34 10.58 -10.73
C ALA A 2 -4.47 9.41 -9.74
N GLU A 3 -5.65 9.21 -9.14
CA GLU A 3 -5.83 8.15 -8.12
C GLU A 3 -6.13 6.75 -8.67
N ARG A 4 -6.82 6.65 -9.83
CA ARG A 4 -7.33 5.37 -10.38
C ARG A 4 -6.48 4.82 -11.54
N GLY A 5 -5.35 5.44 -11.83
CA GLY A 5 -4.41 4.97 -12.86
C GLY A 5 -4.90 5.05 -14.30
N GLY A 6 -5.84 5.96 -14.60
CA GLY A 6 -6.43 6.09 -15.94
C GLY A 6 -5.48 6.72 -16.96
N GLY A 7 -5.67 6.39 -18.24
CA GLY A 7 -5.02 7.05 -19.38
C GLY A 7 -5.82 8.23 -19.91
N PHE A 8 -5.12 9.28 -20.34
CA PHE A 8 -5.71 10.45 -21.00
C PHE A 8 -4.95 10.77 -22.29
N LEU A 9 -5.69 11.00 -23.36
CA LEU A 9 -5.15 11.46 -24.63
C LEU A 9 -5.87 12.74 -25.04
N MET A 10 -5.09 13.77 -25.30
CA MET A 10 -5.55 14.93 -26.04
C MET A 10 -4.96 14.89 -27.43
N SER A 11 -5.79 15.04 -28.46
CA SER A 11 -5.35 15.07 -29.85
C SER A 11 -6.06 16.18 -30.61
N GLY A 12 -5.32 16.92 -31.44
CA GLY A 12 -5.86 18.00 -32.23
C GLY A 12 -5.98 19.30 -31.45
N MET A 13 -7.13 19.98 -31.60
CA MET A 13 -7.29 21.34 -31.09
C MET A 13 -7.32 21.38 -29.57
N VAL A 14 -6.37 22.12 -29.01
CA VAL A 14 -6.43 22.52 -27.61
C VAL A 14 -7.25 23.79 -27.49
N ASP A 15 -8.44 23.66 -26.92
CA ASP A 15 -9.29 24.82 -26.63
C ASP A 15 -8.72 25.63 -25.47
N VAL A 16 -8.79 26.95 -25.59
CA VAL A 16 -8.44 27.89 -24.51
C VAL A 16 -9.35 27.71 -23.30
N GLU A 17 -10.57 27.20 -23.51
CA GLU A 17 -11.49 26.88 -22.42
C GLU A 17 -10.93 25.83 -21.45
N PHE A 18 -9.98 24.99 -21.88
CA PHE A 18 -9.36 24.01 -21.00
C PHE A 18 -8.38 24.61 -19.98
N ILE A 19 -7.92 25.85 -20.18
CA ILE A 19 -6.90 26.50 -19.33
C ILE A 19 -7.33 26.56 -17.86
N SER A 20 -8.62 26.81 -17.59
CA SER A 20 -9.19 26.93 -16.25
C SER A 20 -9.77 25.61 -15.71
N THR A 21 -9.53 24.50 -16.39
CA THR A 21 -10.10 23.19 -16.03
C THR A 21 -9.03 22.24 -15.52
N PRO A 22 -9.40 21.18 -14.78
CA PRO A 22 -8.46 20.13 -14.37
C PRO A 22 -7.73 19.43 -15.53
N ILE A 23 -8.20 19.58 -16.77
CA ILE A 23 -7.52 19.05 -17.97
C ILE A 23 -6.16 19.74 -18.14
N ALA A 24 -6.05 21.04 -17.84
CA ALA A 24 -4.78 21.76 -17.91
C ALA A 24 -3.71 21.14 -17.00
N ASP A 25 -4.08 20.63 -15.82
CA ASP A 25 -3.17 19.99 -14.88
C ASP A 25 -2.68 18.63 -15.38
N ILE A 26 -3.56 17.88 -16.06
CA ILE A 26 -3.31 16.55 -16.59
C ILE A 26 -2.40 16.57 -17.84
N LEU A 27 -2.36 17.67 -18.60
CA LEU A 27 -1.61 17.74 -19.85
C LEU A 27 -0.09 17.86 -19.64
N PRO A 28 0.74 17.24 -20.50
CA PRO A 28 2.22 17.35 -20.48
C PRO A 28 2.77 18.73 -20.83
N VAL A 29 1.89 19.63 -21.26
CA VAL A 29 2.21 20.98 -21.72
C VAL A 29 1.32 21.96 -20.98
N THR A 30 1.83 23.16 -20.71
CA THR A 30 0.98 24.25 -20.25
C THR A 30 0.16 24.78 -21.41
N LEU A 31 -1.04 25.24 -21.12
CA LEU A 31 -1.90 25.86 -22.11
C LEU A 31 -1.69 27.37 -22.08
N VAL A 32 -1.79 28.01 -23.24
CA VAL A 32 -1.59 29.45 -23.40
C VAL A 32 -2.67 29.99 -24.30
N GLU A 33 -3.27 31.12 -23.92
CA GLU A 33 -4.23 31.77 -24.79
C GLU A 33 -3.54 32.35 -26.02
N GLU A 34 -4.23 32.28 -27.16
CA GLU A 34 -3.72 32.80 -28.44
C GLU A 34 -3.37 34.30 -28.38
N SER A 35 -4.07 35.05 -27.52
CA SER A 35 -3.82 36.48 -27.24
C SER A 35 -2.39 36.76 -26.74
N PHE A 36 -1.81 35.82 -25.98
CA PHE A 36 -0.45 35.91 -25.42
C PHE A 36 0.63 35.35 -26.35
N LEU A 37 0.26 34.68 -27.44
CA LEU A 37 1.22 34.19 -28.42
C LEU A 37 1.75 35.34 -29.29
N PRO A 38 3.02 35.29 -29.74
CA PRO A 38 3.53 36.16 -30.80
C PRO A 38 2.69 36.05 -32.07
N SER A 39 2.55 37.13 -32.84
CA SER A 39 1.68 37.18 -34.03
C SER A 39 1.94 36.06 -35.06
N HIS A 40 3.20 35.64 -35.23
CA HIS A 40 3.60 34.57 -36.15
C HIS A 40 3.24 33.15 -35.65
N LEU A 41 2.89 33.00 -34.38
CA LEU A 41 2.44 31.74 -33.76
C LEU A 41 0.92 31.71 -33.53
N ARG A 42 0.20 32.76 -33.95
CA ARG A 42 -1.26 32.81 -33.92
C ARG A 42 -1.84 32.16 -35.17
N GLY A 43 -3.09 31.75 -35.11
CA GLY A 43 -3.83 31.17 -36.23
C GLY A 43 -3.98 29.65 -36.16
N GLY A 44 -3.08 28.93 -35.49
CA GLY A 44 -3.16 27.47 -35.38
C GLY A 44 -3.33 26.81 -36.75
N ILE A 45 -4.40 26.01 -36.91
CA ILE A 45 -4.78 25.36 -38.18
C ILE A 45 -5.81 26.15 -39.02
N ARG A 46 -6.15 27.39 -38.65
CA ARG A 46 -7.16 28.18 -39.37
C ARG A 46 -6.67 28.49 -40.80
N ARG A 47 -7.60 28.58 -41.74
CA ARG A 47 -7.29 28.99 -43.12
C ARG A 47 -6.69 30.40 -43.12
N GLY A 48 -5.49 30.53 -43.67
CA GLY A 48 -4.74 31.79 -43.76
C GLY A 48 -3.25 31.53 -44.02
N GLU A 49 -2.47 32.60 -44.23
CA GLU A 49 -1.01 32.54 -44.32
C GLU A 49 -0.43 32.69 -42.90
N HIS A 50 -0.42 31.59 -42.15
CA HIS A 50 0.21 31.52 -40.83
C HIS A 50 1.23 30.38 -40.80
N PRO A 51 2.45 30.60 -40.28
CA PRO A 51 3.47 29.55 -40.17
C PRO A 51 2.97 28.29 -39.44
N THR A 52 2.05 28.45 -38.49
CA THR A 52 1.46 27.34 -37.72
C THR A 52 0.52 26.45 -38.53
N GLY A 53 0.12 26.86 -39.74
CA GLY A 53 -0.77 26.09 -40.62
C GLY A 53 -0.05 25.41 -41.78
N GLU A 54 1.26 25.62 -41.92
CA GLU A 54 2.08 25.09 -43.01
C GLU A 54 2.36 23.58 -42.88
N LEU A 55 2.87 22.99 -43.96
CA LEU A 55 3.36 21.62 -43.99
C LEU A 55 4.76 21.55 -43.38
N TYR A 56 5.02 20.51 -42.59
CA TYR A 56 6.34 20.28 -42.00
C TYR A 56 6.60 18.79 -41.83
N PHE A 57 7.88 18.41 -41.92
CA PHE A 57 8.33 17.10 -41.47
C PHE A 57 8.55 17.14 -39.95
N PRO A 58 7.85 16.31 -39.16
CA PRO A 58 8.08 16.25 -37.71
C PRO A 58 9.53 15.82 -37.44
N ARG A 59 10.16 16.43 -36.43
CA ARG A 59 11.48 16.01 -35.97
C ARG A 59 11.33 15.03 -34.81
N LEU A 60 11.92 13.84 -34.96
CA LEU A 60 12.05 12.87 -33.88
C LEU A 60 13.09 13.38 -32.87
N THR A 61 12.71 13.44 -31.60
CA THR A 61 13.64 13.77 -30.52
C THR A 61 14.43 12.52 -30.12
N ASN A 62 15.54 12.68 -29.40
CA ASN A 62 16.28 11.54 -28.84
C ASN A 62 15.37 10.65 -27.98
N ASN A 63 14.51 11.25 -27.16
CA ASN A 63 13.54 10.50 -26.35
C ASN A 63 12.49 9.78 -27.21
N GLY A 64 12.07 10.40 -28.32
CA GLY A 64 11.15 9.79 -29.28
C GLY A 64 11.74 8.57 -30.00
N GLU A 65 13.02 8.63 -30.37
CA GLU A 65 13.73 7.56 -31.08
C GLU A 65 13.78 6.25 -30.29
N PHE A 66 14.01 6.35 -28.98
CA PHE A 66 14.05 5.19 -28.07
C PHE A 66 12.71 4.90 -27.39
N SER A 67 11.67 5.70 -27.67
CA SER A 67 10.37 5.50 -27.02
C SER A 67 9.64 4.30 -27.61
N PRO A 68 9.10 3.38 -26.78
CA PRO A 68 8.25 2.29 -27.24
C PRO A 68 6.93 2.80 -27.86
N LEU A 69 6.58 4.08 -27.66
CA LEU A 69 5.40 4.70 -28.25
C LEU A 69 5.58 4.95 -29.76
N LEU A 70 6.79 5.27 -30.19
CA LEU A 70 7.12 5.67 -31.56
C LEU A 70 8.00 4.62 -32.28
N ARG A 71 8.14 3.44 -31.70
CA ARG A 71 8.94 2.35 -32.28
C ARG A 71 8.19 1.68 -33.43
N LEU A 72 8.81 1.55 -34.59
CA LEU A 72 8.28 0.88 -35.79
C LEU A 72 9.06 -0.37 -36.16
N SER A 73 10.37 -0.40 -35.87
CA SER A 73 11.24 -1.58 -36.00
C SER A 73 12.02 -1.81 -34.72
N THR A 74 12.47 -3.05 -34.49
CA THR A 74 13.41 -3.38 -33.41
C THR A 74 14.81 -2.84 -33.65
N ASP A 75 15.19 -2.54 -34.89
CA ASP A 75 16.49 -1.94 -35.25
C ASP A 75 16.38 -0.40 -35.23
N ASP A 76 17.33 0.27 -34.56
CA ASP A 76 17.36 1.73 -34.42
C ASP A 76 17.50 2.43 -35.79
N SER A 77 18.40 1.93 -36.64
CA SER A 77 18.69 2.52 -37.94
C SER A 77 17.52 2.37 -38.91
N GLU A 78 16.84 1.23 -38.86
CA GLU A 78 15.63 0.98 -39.63
C GLU A 78 14.47 1.84 -39.15
N ASN A 79 14.27 1.94 -37.83
CA ASN A 79 13.24 2.80 -37.24
C ASN A 79 13.37 4.25 -37.71
N LEU A 80 14.59 4.79 -37.67
CA LEU A 80 14.85 6.15 -38.11
C LEU A 80 14.61 6.33 -39.63
N ASN A 81 14.99 5.34 -40.45
CA ASN A 81 14.72 5.35 -41.87
C ASN A 81 13.22 5.27 -42.21
N LEU A 82 12.44 4.53 -41.43
CA LEU A 82 10.97 4.50 -41.57
C LEU A 82 10.38 5.87 -41.23
N TRP A 83 10.79 6.48 -40.11
CA TRP A 83 10.35 7.82 -39.72
C TRP A 83 10.65 8.90 -40.78
N ARG A 84 11.78 8.81 -41.49
CA ARG A 84 12.11 9.73 -42.59
C ARG A 84 11.18 9.61 -43.80
N GLN A 85 10.49 8.48 -43.96
CA GLN A 85 9.55 8.24 -45.06
C GLN A 85 8.15 8.76 -44.75
N PHE A 86 7.87 9.18 -43.51
CA PHE A 86 6.55 9.67 -43.13
C PHE A 86 6.19 10.95 -43.90
N PRO A 87 4.93 11.10 -44.33
CA PRO A 87 4.46 12.32 -44.97
C PRO A 87 4.52 13.51 -44.00
N GLU A 88 4.65 14.70 -44.57
CA GLU A 88 4.54 15.97 -43.83
C GLU A 88 3.22 16.03 -43.07
N LEU A 89 3.28 16.52 -41.84
CA LEU A 89 2.11 16.93 -41.09
C LEU A 89 1.70 18.33 -41.52
N GLN A 90 0.41 18.63 -41.34
CA GLN A 90 -0.14 19.95 -41.59
C GLN A 90 -0.59 20.59 -40.31
N GLY A 91 0.01 21.74 -40.04
CA GLY A 91 -0.34 22.61 -38.94
C GLY A 91 -0.10 22.04 -37.54
N ILE A 92 0.01 22.96 -36.59
CA ILE A 92 0.34 22.67 -35.20
C ILE A 92 -0.44 23.63 -34.29
N TYR A 93 -0.92 23.09 -33.17
CA TYR A 93 -1.49 23.88 -32.10
C TYR A 93 -0.36 24.31 -31.17
N VAL A 94 -0.19 25.62 -31.05
CA VAL A 94 0.87 26.18 -30.22
C VAL A 94 0.45 26.08 -28.76
N THR A 95 1.23 25.33 -27.99
CA THR A 95 1.06 25.20 -26.54
C THR A 95 2.06 26.09 -25.82
N GLY A 96 1.92 26.19 -24.50
CA GLY A 96 2.91 26.80 -23.63
C GLY A 96 4.13 25.91 -23.43
N ARG A 97 4.75 26.03 -22.25
CA ARG A 97 5.97 25.27 -21.90
C ARG A 97 5.65 23.81 -21.66
N ILE A 98 6.64 22.96 -21.92
CA ILE A 98 6.63 21.57 -21.48
C ILE A 98 6.74 21.54 -19.95
N LYS A 99 5.93 20.71 -19.28
CA LYS A 99 6.01 20.55 -17.81
C LYS A 99 7.24 19.75 -17.40
N SER A 100 7.73 19.93 -16.18
CA SER A 100 8.97 19.29 -15.69
C SER A 100 8.94 17.75 -15.72
N GLY A 101 7.77 17.12 -15.63
CA GLY A 101 7.60 15.67 -15.72
C GLY A 101 7.26 15.15 -17.12
N ALA A 102 7.28 16.01 -18.14
CA ALA A 102 6.88 15.66 -19.50
C ALA A 102 8.07 15.39 -20.41
N THR A 103 7.89 14.38 -21.27
CA THR A 103 8.86 13.97 -22.28
C THR A 103 8.29 14.26 -23.67
N VAL A 104 9.02 15.06 -24.46
CA VAL A 104 8.69 15.33 -25.86
C VAL A 104 9.25 14.24 -26.75
N LEU A 105 8.40 13.67 -27.60
CA LEU A 105 8.72 12.56 -28.51
C LEU A 105 8.84 13.03 -29.97
N LEU A 106 7.97 13.95 -30.39
CA LEU A 106 8.05 14.64 -31.67
C LEU A 106 7.97 16.15 -31.44
N GLU A 107 8.75 16.90 -32.21
CA GLU A 107 8.78 18.36 -32.14
C GLU A 107 8.80 19.01 -33.53
N HIS A 108 8.35 20.26 -33.59
CA HIS A 108 8.35 21.03 -34.80
C HIS A 108 9.80 21.46 -35.14
N PRO A 109 10.27 21.28 -36.40
CA PRO A 109 11.68 21.52 -36.74
C PRO A 109 12.09 23.00 -36.70
N LEU A 110 11.17 23.91 -37.03
CA LEU A 110 11.45 25.35 -37.23
C LEU A 110 10.83 26.27 -36.17
N LEU A 111 9.52 26.13 -35.90
CA LEU A 111 8.80 26.96 -34.95
C LEU A 111 9.18 26.65 -33.51
N GLN A 112 9.36 27.74 -32.75
CA GLN A 112 9.73 27.70 -31.34
C GLN A 112 8.92 28.73 -30.55
N TYR A 113 8.59 28.41 -29.31
CA TYR A 113 7.98 29.34 -28.36
C TYR A 113 8.79 29.32 -27.06
N GLN A 114 9.16 30.51 -26.57
CA GLN A 114 9.98 30.67 -25.35
C GLN A 114 11.29 29.85 -25.38
N ASN A 115 11.99 29.89 -26.53
CA ASN A 115 13.24 29.15 -26.79
C ASN A 115 13.12 27.62 -26.73
N GLN A 116 11.92 27.07 -26.88
CA GLN A 116 11.68 25.63 -27.00
C GLN A 116 10.98 25.33 -28.33
N ALA A 117 11.39 24.27 -29.01
CA ALA A 117 10.66 23.77 -30.18
C ALA A 117 9.23 23.38 -29.78
N LEU A 118 8.28 23.62 -30.67
CA LEU A 118 6.89 23.31 -30.36
C LEU A 118 6.71 21.78 -30.28
N PRO A 119 6.20 21.24 -29.15
CA PRO A 119 5.97 19.81 -29.03
C PRO A 119 4.81 19.40 -29.94
N ILE A 120 5.02 18.37 -30.76
CA ILE A 120 3.97 17.74 -31.57
C ILE A 120 3.36 16.58 -30.78
N ILE A 121 4.20 15.70 -30.23
CA ILE A 121 3.78 14.63 -29.35
C ILE A 121 4.58 14.75 -28.06
N ALA A 122 3.88 14.90 -26.94
CA ALA A 122 4.47 14.87 -25.61
C ALA A 122 3.70 13.86 -24.74
N SER A 123 4.42 13.23 -23.82
CA SER A 123 3.86 12.27 -22.87
C SER A 123 4.31 12.62 -21.46
N GLN A 124 3.47 12.37 -20.47
CA GLN A 124 3.84 12.47 -19.06
C GLN A 124 3.10 11.43 -18.23
N ARG A 125 3.62 11.18 -17.03
CA ARG A 125 2.87 10.53 -15.96
C ARG A 125 2.19 11.60 -15.10
N TYR A 126 0.99 11.31 -14.61
CA TYR A 126 0.21 12.22 -13.80
C TYR A 126 -0.47 11.44 -12.67
N GLY A 127 0.06 11.52 -11.45
CA GLY A 127 -0.24 10.59 -10.36
C GLY A 127 0.03 9.15 -10.79
N SER A 128 -0.91 8.23 -10.51
CA SER A 128 -0.89 6.85 -11.04
C SER A 128 -1.26 6.74 -12.53
N GLY A 129 -1.65 7.84 -13.18
CA GLY A 129 -2.13 7.86 -14.57
C GLY A 129 -1.07 8.20 -15.61
N ARG A 130 -1.47 8.14 -16.89
CA ARG A 130 -0.62 8.44 -18.06
C ARG A 130 -1.32 9.40 -19.01
N SER A 131 -0.62 10.43 -19.46
CA SER A 131 -1.18 11.49 -20.31
C SER A 131 -0.33 11.70 -21.55
N ILE A 132 -0.98 11.82 -22.72
CA ILE A 132 -0.34 12.20 -23.98
C ILE A 132 -1.07 13.41 -24.57
N SER A 133 -0.30 14.34 -25.13
CA SER A 133 -0.80 15.40 -26.01
C SER A 133 -0.25 15.21 -27.42
N ILE A 134 -1.14 15.17 -28.41
CA ILE A 134 -0.84 15.24 -29.85
C ILE A 134 -1.35 16.59 -30.36
N ASN A 135 -0.43 17.53 -30.54
CA ASN A 135 -0.71 18.93 -30.83
C ASN A 135 -0.88 19.20 -32.34
N THR A 136 -1.32 18.20 -33.10
CA THR A 136 -1.71 18.34 -34.50
C THR A 136 -2.97 17.51 -34.75
N ALA A 137 -3.79 17.93 -35.70
CA ALA A 137 -4.95 17.17 -36.17
C ALA A 137 -4.64 16.39 -37.47
N SER A 138 -3.39 16.40 -37.94
CA SER A 138 -3.03 15.95 -39.29
C SER A 138 -2.36 14.57 -39.37
N THR A 139 -2.35 13.80 -38.28
CA THR A 139 -1.81 12.43 -38.26
C THR A 139 -2.50 11.49 -39.26
N TRP A 140 -3.75 11.78 -39.64
CA TRP A 140 -4.46 11.05 -40.70
C TRP A 140 -3.70 11.03 -42.04
N ARG A 141 -2.85 12.03 -42.30
CA ARG A 141 -2.00 12.09 -43.51
C ARG A 141 -1.04 10.92 -43.57
N TRP A 142 -0.57 10.45 -42.41
CA TRP A 142 0.31 9.28 -42.33
C TRP A 142 -0.39 8.00 -42.79
N GLN A 143 -1.72 7.92 -42.67
CA GLN A 143 -2.51 6.81 -43.20
C GLN A 143 -2.87 7.01 -44.68
N MET A 144 -3.35 8.21 -45.03
CA MET A 144 -3.92 8.46 -46.38
C MET A 144 -2.87 8.70 -47.46
N MET A 145 -1.66 9.13 -47.11
CA MET A 145 -0.59 9.46 -48.06
C MET A 145 0.48 8.37 -48.15
N GLN A 146 0.29 7.25 -47.46
CA GLN A 146 1.14 6.05 -47.54
C GLN A 146 0.45 4.93 -48.33
N PRO A 147 1.20 3.94 -48.84
CA PRO A 147 0.62 2.75 -49.47
C PRO A 147 -0.38 2.06 -48.51
N SER A 148 -1.47 1.51 -49.05
CA SER A 148 -2.53 0.89 -48.25
C SER A 148 -2.09 -0.35 -47.44
N ALA A 149 -0.91 -0.90 -47.73
CA ALA A 149 -0.32 -2.02 -47.01
C ALA A 149 0.58 -1.57 -45.84
N ASP A 150 0.91 -0.27 -45.76
CA ASP A 150 1.70 0.29 -44.67
C ASP A 150 0.83 0.39 -43.41
N LEU A 151 1.29 -0.24 -42.32
CA LEU A 151 0.60 -0.27 -41.03
C LEU A 151 1.29 0.60 -39.97
N SER A 152 2.19 1.50 -40.37
CA SER A 152 3.01 2.30 -39.44
C SER A 152 2.15 3.26 -38.62
N HIS A 153 1.14 3.88 -39.24
CA HIS A 153 0.18 4.73 -38.53
C HIS A 153 -0.63 3.93 -37.50
N GLU A 154 -1.20 2.78 -37.89
CA GLU A 154 -1.93 1.89 -36.97
C GLU A 154 -1.03 1.40 -35.83
N THR A 155 0.23 1.13 -36.11
CA THR A 155 1.22 0.68 -35.11
C THR A 155 1.45 1.75 -34.05
N ILE A 156 1.69 3.01 -34.46
CA ILE A 156 1.85 4.14 -33.54
C ILE A 156 0.60 4.31 -32.66
N TRP A 157 -0.59 4.35 -33.27
CA TRP A 157 -1.83 4.53 -32.53
C TRP A 157 -2.12 3.37 -31.57
N ARG A 158 -1.86 2.12 -31.99
CA ARG A 158 -2.01 0.94 -31.12
C ARG A 158 -1.05 1.00 -29.94
N GLN A 159 0.17 1.46 -30.16
CA GLN A 159 1.17 1.63 -29.09
C GLN A 159 0.75 2.70 -28.09
N ILE A 160 0.29 3.86 -28.58
CA ILE A 160 -0.23 4.95 -27.76
C ILE A 160 -1.43 4.48 -26.93
N LEU A 161 -2.44 3.88 -27.58
CA LEU A 161 -3.65 3.42 -26.90
C LEU A 161 -3.35 2.32 -25.87
N ARG A 162 -2.46 1.37 -26.21
CA ARG A 162 -2.03 0.32 -25.27
C ARG A 162 -1.29 0.92 -24.08
N TRP A 163 -0.41 1.89 -24.30
CA TRP A 163 0.33 2.55 -23.22
C TRP A 163 -0.59 3.34 -22.28
N LEU A 164 -1.65 3.96 -22.82
CA LEU A 164 -2.67 4.66 -22.05
C LEU A 164 -3.66 3.70 -21.34
N SER A 165 -3.95 2.54 -21.93
CA SER A 165 -4.88 1.57 -21.36
C SER A 165 -4.25 0.68 -20.28
N THR A 166 -2.92 0.58 -20.27
CA THR A 166 -2.21 -0.18 -19.25
C THR A 166 -2.19 0.66 -17.98
N SER A 167 -2.98 0.25 -16.97
CA SER A 167 -2.89 0.82 -15.61
C SER A 167 -1.42 0.90 -15.22
N ALA A 168 -0.94 2.10 -14.91
CA ALA A 168 0.43 2.20 -14.48
C ALA A 168 0.56 1.47 -13.13
N PRO A 169 1.64 0.71 -12.91
CA PRO A 169 1.93 0.21 -11.57
C PRO A 169 2.01 1.42 -10.65
N GLU A 170 1.26 1.37 -9.55
CA GLU A 170 1.32 2.38 -8.50
C GLU A 170 2.74 2.34 -7.90
N ARG A 171 3.29 3.51 -7.54
CA ARG A 171 4.61 3.55 -6.90
C ARG A 171 4.62 2.80 -5.58
N ILE A 172 3.49 2.81 -4.88
CA ILE A 172 3.27 2.10 -3.64
C ILE A 172 2.02 1.26 -3.84
N THR A 173 2.17 -0.05 -3.79
CA THR A 173 1.05 -1.00 -3.79
C THR A 173 0.99 -1.65 -2.42
N ILE A 174 -0.20 -1.66 -1.81
CA ILE A 174 -0.45 -2.31 -0.51
C ILE A 174 -1.27 -3.56 -0.77
N GLU A 175 -0.78 -4.69 -0.31
CA GLU A 175 -1.41 -6.00 -0.35
C GLU A 175 -1.62 -6.50 1.07
N PHE A 176 -2.76 -7.15 1.30
CA PHE A 176 -3.10 -7.83 2.54
C PHE A 176 -3.10 -9.33 2.27
N ASP A 177 -2.74 -10.14 3.26
CA ASP A 177 -2.80 -11.60 3.12
C ASP A 177 -4.23 -12.14 3.10
N GLN A 178 -5.20 -11.39 3.62
CA GLN A 178 -6.63 -11.75 3.64
C GLN A 178 -7.53 -10.55 3.31
N GLU A 179 -8.72 -10.82 2.77
CA GLU A 179 -9.70 -9.78 2.43
C GLU A 179 -10.50 -9.31 3.66
N PHE A 180 -10.67 -10.18 4.65
CA PHE A 180 -11.35 -9.91 5.92
C PHE A 180 -10.57 -10.58 7.05
N TYR A 181 -10.48 -9.91 8.20
CA TYR A 181 -9.84 -10.43 9.40
C TYR A 181 -10.85 -10.56 10.53
N ASN A 182 -10.59 -11.42 11.50
CA ASN A 182 -11.35 -11.46 12.74
C ASN A 182 -10.62 -10.75 13.88
N VAL A 183 -11.37 -10.37 14.91
CA VAL A 183 -10.77 -9.89 16.16
C VAL A 183 -9.81 -10.96 16.71
N GLY A 184 -8.57 -10.55 16.96
CA GLY A 184 -7.45 -11.38 17.43
C GLY A 184 -6.61 -12.01 16.32
N ASP A 185 -6.97 -11.85 15.05
CA ASP A 185 -6.12 -12.32 13.93
C ASP A 185 -4.91 -11.38 13.75
N GLU A 186 -3.78 -11.97 13.34
CA GLU A 186 -2.58 -11.24 12.92
C GLU A 186 -2.76 -10.76 11.47
N VAL A 187 -2.69 -9.44 11.27
CA VAL A 187 -2.80 -8.79 9.96
C VAL A 187 -1.41 -8.65 9.37
N ASN A 188 -1.16 -9.27 8.22
CA ASN A 188 0.10 -9.11 7.49
C ASN A 188 -0.06 -8.09 6.36
N ILE A 189 0.70 -7.00 6.45
CA ILE A 189 0.73 -5.95 5.44
C ILE A 189 1.98 -6.13 4.57
N ILE A 190 1.79 -6.16 3.26
CA ILE A 190 2.86 -6.19 2.27
C ILE A 190 2.79 -4.90 1.46
N ALA A 191 3.85 -4.09 1.49
CA ALA A 191 3.98 -2.90 0.65
C ALA A 191 5.04 -3.16 -0.43
N ARG A 192 4.71 -2.88 -1.69
CA ARG A 192 5.67 -2.87 -2.81
C ARG A 192 5.95 -1.44 -3.20
N VAL A 193 7.23 -1.06 -3.21
CA VAL A 193 7.69 0.32 -3.43
C VAL A 193 8.58 0.40 -4.66
N LEU A 194 8.32 1.39 -5.50
CA LEU A 194 9.09 1.71 -6.69
C LEU A 194 9.67 3.13 -6.61
N ASN A 195 10.91 3.29 -7.07
CA ASN A 195 11.62 4.57 -7.14
C ASN A 195 11.12 5.46 -8.30
N ASP A 196 11.77 6.62 -8.52
CA ASP A 196 11.42 7.57 -9.59
C ASP A 196 11.52 7.00 -11.01
N GLN A 197 12.36 5.99 -11.18
CA GLN A 197 12.57 5.27 -12.42
C GLN A 197 11.62 4.07 -12.56
N TYR A 198 10.71 3.84 -11.60
CA TYR A 198 9.83 2.68 -11.50
C TYR A 198 10.57 1.34 -11.35
N GLU A 199 11.75 1.38 -10.74
CA GLU A 199 12.50 0.19 -10.31
C GLU A 199 12.25 -0.06 -8.83
N PRO A 200 12.34 -1.31 -8.34
CA PRO A 200 12.19 -1.63 -6.92
C PRO A 200 13.14 -0.79 -6.05
N ASP A 201 12.60 -0.12 -5.03
CA ASP A 201 13.40 0.67 -4.08
C ASP A 201 13.68 -0.16 -2.82
N ASN A 202 14.94 -0.57 -2.64
CA ASN A 202 15.39 -1.38 -1.49
C ASN A 202 15.89 -0.54 -0.31
N ASP A 203 16.08 0.77 -0.50
CA ASP A 203 16.67 1.68 0.50
C ASP A 203 15.64 2.67 1.08
N ALA A 204 14.34 2.40 0.88
CA ALA A 204 13.27 3.21 1.41
C ALA A 204 13.02 2.94 2.91
N ALA A 205 12.73 4.00 3.68
CA ALA A 205 12.25 3.89 5.05
C ALA A 205 10.72 4.07 5.07
N LEU A 206 10.01 3.04 5.54
CA LEU A 206 8.55 2.99 5.51
C LEU A 206 7.95 2.93 6.91
N TRP A 207 6.91 3.73 7.10
CA TRP A 207 6.04 3.68 8.27
C TRP A 207 4.61 3.48 7.79
N VAL A 208 3.89 2.55 8.44
CA VAL A 208 2.46 2.41 8.26
C VAL A 208 1.75 2.94 9.50
N GLN A 209 0.96 3.99 9.29
CA GLN A 209 0.06 4.53 10.30
C GLN A 209 -1.28 3.81 10.17
N THR A 210 -1.63 3.02 11.19
CA THR A 210 -2.92 2.32 11.28
C THR A 210 -3.83 3.09 12.23
N THR A 211 -5.01 3.49 11.75
CA THR A 211 -6.07 4.09 12.57
C THR A 211 -7.17 3.05 12.79
N ASN A 212 -7.43 2.70 14.05
CA ASN A 212 -8.48 1.75 14.41
C ASN A 212 -9.88 2.40 14.35
N PRO A 213 -10.97 1.61 14.47
CA PRO A 213 -12.35 2.13 14.48
C PRO A 213 -12.67 3.08 15.65
N LEU A 214 -11.81 3.17 16.66
CA LEU A 214 -11.91 4.06 17.81
C LEU A 214 -11.10 5.36 17.64
N ASP A 215 -10.66 5.67 16.42
CA ASP A 215 -9.82 6.82 16.04
C ASP A 215 -8.46 6.89 16.77
N GLN A 216 -7.94 5.75 17.21
CA GLN A 216 -6.59 5.62 17.76
C GLN A 216 -5.61 5.26 16.63
N ALA A 217 -4.61 6.11 16.44
CA ALA A 217 -3.56 5.91 15.47
C ALA A 217 -2.32 5.26 16.11
N THR A 218 -1.76 4.26 15.43
CA THR A 218 -0.51 3.59 15.80
C THR A 218 0.41 3.55 14.60
N ASP A 219 1.69 3.89 14.79
CA ASP A 219 2.70 3.86 13.74
C ASP A 219 3.55 2.59 13.88
N ILE A 220 3.65 1.82 12.80
CA ILE A 220 4.39 0.57 12.74
C ILE A 220 5.48 0.70 11.66
N PRO A 221 6.76 0.48 11.98
CA PRO A 221 7.81 0.46 10.96
C PRO A 221 7.64 -0.79 10.07
N MET A 222 7.86 -0.63 8.77
CA MET A 222 7.91 -1.79 7.86
C MET A 222 9.36 -2.22 7.62
N GLU A 223 9.60 -3.53 7.61
CA GLU A 223 10.91 -4.12 7.37
C GLU A 223 11.05 -4.58 5.92
N TRP A 224 12.22 -4.35 5.31
CA TRP A 224 12.51 -4.81 3.95
C TRP A 224 12.64 -6.33 3.90
N ASP A 225 11.97 -6.95 2.93
CA ASP A 225 12.07 -8.38 2.64
C ASP A 225 13.30 -8.66 1.77
N ILE A 226 14.34 -9.24 2.38
CA ILE A 226 15.63 -9.53 1.73
C ILE A 226 15.47 -10.48 0.53
N GLU A 227 14.40 -11.29 0.49
CA GLU A 227 14.16 -12.23 -0.60
C GLU A 227 13.51 -11.58 -1.83
N GLN A 228 12.89 -10.39 -1.68
CA GLN A 228 12.15 -9.72 -2.74
C GLN A 228 12.49 -8.24 -2.83
N ASP A 229 13.07 -7.83 -3.97
CA ASP A 229 13.38 -6.42 -4.23
C ASP A 229 12.12 -5.53 -4.16
N GLY A 230 12.22 -4.41 -3.44
CA GLY A 230 11.21 -3.38 -3.27
C GLY A 230 10.02 -3.79 -2.42
N VAL A 231 10.12 -4.88 -1.65
CA VAL A 231 9.02 -5.39 -0.82
C VAL A 231 9.30 -5.14 0.65
N TYR A 232 8.32 -4.59 1.36
CA TYR A 232 8.36 -4.33 2.78
C TYR A 232 7.19 -5.00 3.49
N ARG A 233 7.40 -5.47 4.71
CA ARG A 233 6.40 -6.19 5.50
C ARG A 233 6.25 -5.58 6.89
N ALA A 234 5.03 -5.59 7.39
CA ALA A 234 4.71 -5.33 8.78
C ALA A 234 3.57 -6.25 9.22
N SER A 235 3.53 -6.60 10.50
CA SER A 235 2.39 -7.31 11.08
C SER A 235 1.95 -6.69 12.40
N PHE A 236 0.67 -6.81 12.69
CA PHE A 236 0.08 -6.42 13.98
C PHE A 236 -1.21 -7.19 14.23
N ASN A 237 -1.67 -7.24 15.49
CA ASN A 237 -2.92 -7.91 15.84
C ASN A 237 -4.11 -6.96 15.78
N ALA A 238 -5.21 -7.40 15.17
CA ALA A 238 -6.45 -6.64 15.14
C ALA A 238 -7.25 -6.82 16.44
N GLU A 239 -7.26 -5.80 17.30
CA GLU A 239 -7.91 -5.89 18.63
C GLU A 239 -9.39 -5.49 18.64
N ASP A 240 -9.80 -4.58 17.75
CA ASP A 240 -11.15 -4.02 17.71
C ASP A 240 -11.92 -4.49 16.47
N GLU A 241 -13.24 -4.60 16.57
CA GLU A 241 -14.10 -4.83 15.40
C GLU A 241 -14.38 -3.52 14.65
N GLY A 242 -14.38 -3.57 13.31
CA GLY A 242 -14.73 -2.42 12.47
C GLY A 242 -13.79 -2.19 11.28
N VAL A 243 -13.85 -0.98 10.72
CA VAL A 243 -13.03 -0.58 9.57
C VAL A 243 -11.72 0.04 10.05
N TYR A 244 -10.60 -0.56 9.66
CA TYR A 244 -9.28 0.00 9.87
C TYR A 244 -8.87 0.81 8.64
N SER A 245 -8.26 1.96 8.86
CA SER A 245 -7.66 2.77 7.80
C SER A 245 -6.15 2.80 7.96
N LEU A 246 -5.43 2.62 6.87
CA LEU A 246 -3.98 2.68 6.83
C LEU A 246 -3.52 3.82 5.95
N LEU A 247 -2.42 4.45 6.37
CA LEU A 247 -1.63 5.38 5.57
C LEU A 247 -0.19 4.88 5.61
N VAL A 248 0.33 4.47 4.46
CA VAL A 248 1.75 4.16 4.28
C VAL A 248 2.43 5.41 3.77
N ASP A 249 3.43 5.89 4.49
CA ASP A 249 4.28 7.01 4.10
C ASP A 249 5.70 6.49 3.81
N VAL A 250 6.23 6.87 2.65
CA VAL A 250 7.56 6.48 2.19
C VAL A 250 8.51 7.67 2.31
N ALA A 251 9.38 7.60 3.31
CA ALA A 251 10.53 8.49 3.43
C ALA A 251 11.72 7.87 2.69
N SER A 252 11.86 8.15 1.38
CA SER A 252 13.06 7.73 0.65
C SER A 252 14.25 8.61 1.03
N ALA A 253 15.42 7.99 1.25
CA ALA A 253 16.68 8.69 1.52
C ALA A 253 17.14 9.59 0.35
N ALA A 254 16.56 9.44 -0.84
CA ALA A 254 16.87 10.20 -2.04
C ALA A 254 16.32 11.65 -2.06
N GLY A 255 15.53 12.04 -1.06
CA GLY A 255 15.20 13.45 -0.82
C GLY A 255 14.22 14.04 -1.83
N ASP A 256 12.93 13.74 -1.65
CA ASP A 256 11.84 14.68 -1.94
C ASP A 256 10.55 14.15 -1.30
N ALA A 257 10.36 14.45 -0.01
CA ALA A 257 9.15 14.14 0.76
C ALA A 257 7.92 14.99 0.33
N SER A 258 7.88 15.43 -0.92
CA SER A 258 6.89 16.39 -1.46
C SER A 258 6.38 16.01 -2.84
N ALA A 259 6.76 14.84 -3.35
CA ALA A 259 6.25 14.32 -4.61
C ALA A 259 4.89 13.64 -4.40
N ASP A 260 3.87 14.12 -5.13
CA ASP A 260 2.55 13.50 -5.26
C ASP A 260 2.71 11.99 -5.58
N GLY A 261 2.51 11.13 -4.58
CA GLY A 261 2.73 9.68 -4.66
C GLY A 261 3.63 9.03 -3.60
N SER A 262 4.10 9.77 -2.58
CA SER A 262 4.82 9.20 -1.42
C SER A 262 3.91 8.57 -0.36
N GLU A 263 2.61 8.89 -0.38
CA GLU A 263 1.62 8.37 0.55
C GLU A 263 0.62 7.48 -0.17
N LYS A 264 0.24 6.35 0.45
CA LYS A 264 -0.83 5.48 -0.02
C LYS A 264 -1.79 5.12 1.10
N ARG A 265 -3.08 5.29 0.84
CA ARG A 265 -4.15 4.91 1.76
C ARG A 265 -4.79 3.59 1.38
N ALA A 266 -5.06 2.76 2.36
CA ALA A 266 -5.81 1.52 2.23
C ALA A 266 -6.78 1.36 3.40
N ALA A 267 -7.75 0.47 3.28
CA ALA A 267 -8.64 0.13 4.36
C ALA A 267 -9.03 -1.34 4.26
N PHE A 268 -9.26 -1.97 5.42
CA PHE A 268 -9.77 -3.33 5.52
C PHE A 268 -10.77 -3.43 6.66
N VAL A 269 -11.51 -4.54 6.71
CA VAL A 269 -12.59 -4.74 7.67
C VAL A 269 -12.24 -5.90 8.60
N VAL A 270 -12.40 -5.65 9.90
CA VAL A 270 -12.28 -6.65 10.97
C VAL A 270 -13.66 -6.99 11.47
N THR A 271 -14.01 -8.28 11.45
CA THR A 271 -15.29 -8.81 11.93
C THR A 271 -15.14 -9.50 13.29
N PRO A 272 -16.21 -9.62 14.09
CA PRO A 272 -16.15 -10.43 15.30
C PRO A 272 -15.81 -11.89 14.99
N SER A 273 -14.98 -12.50 15.82
CA SER A 273 -14.59 -13.90 15.65
C SER A 273 -15.77 -14.83 15.89
N LEU A 274 -16.31 -15.40 14.82
CA LEU A 274 -17.33 -16.47 14.89
C LEU A 274 -16.69 -17.87 15.03
N ARG A 275 -15.37 -17.97 15.28
CA ARG A 275 -14.66 -19.26 15.39
C ARG A 275 -15.22 -20.14 16.50
N GLU A 276 -15.67 -19.53 17.61
CA GLU A 276 -16.36 -20.25 18.69
C GLU A 276 -17.69 -20.89 18.24
N TYR A 277 -18.37 -20.29 17.26
CA TYR A 277 -19.64 -20.80 16.74
C TYR A 277 -19.48 -21.79 15.58
N THR A 278 -18.35 -21.75 14.85
CA THR A 278 -18.12 -22.60 13.67
C THR A 278 -17.53 -23.97 13.99
N ASN A 279 -16.93 -24.15 15.18
CA ASN A 279 -16.43 -25.43 15.63
C ASN A 279 -16.87 -25.73 17.08
N ALA A 280 -18.15 -25.54 17.37
CA ALA A 280 -18.76 -25.79 18.68
C ALA A 280 -18.89 -27.28 19.04
N GLU A 281 -18.19 -28.17 18.33
CA GLU A 281 -18.17 -29.59 18.64
C GLU A 281 -17.21 -29.86 19.82
N LYS A 282 -17.58 -30.81 20.68
CA LYS A 282 -16.76 -31.20 21.84
C LYS A 282 -15.45 -31.81 21.34
N ASP A 283 -14.31 -31.15 21.58
CA ASP A 283 -12.98 -31.73 21.33
C ASP A 283 -12.65 -32.78 22.40
N VAL A 284 -13.08 -34.01 22.14
CA VAL A 284 -12.85 -35.18 23.00
C VAL A 284 -11.36 -35.42 23.23
N GLY A 285 -10.51 -35.21 22.22
CA GLY A 285 -9.08 -35.47 22.29
C GLY A 285 -8.37 -34.52 23.24
N LEU A 286 -8.67 -33.23 23.14
CA LEU A 286 -8.13 -32.21 24.04
C LEU A 286 -8.59 -32.44 25.49
N LEU A 287 -9.88 -32.72 25.69
CA LEU A 287 -10.42 -32.97 27.04
C LEU A 287 -9.82 -34.24 27.68
N ALA A 288 -9.62 -35.31 26.91
CA ALA A 288 -8.96 -36.52 27.39
C ALA A 288 -7.51 -36.27 27.81
N ARG A 289 -6.78 -35.47 27.01
CA ARG A 289 -5.38 -35.14 27.31
C ARG A 289 -5.23 -34.23 28.53
N ILE A 290 -6.13 -33.26 28.72
CA ILE A 290 -6.16 -32.44 29.94
C ILE A 290 -6.41 -33.32 31.16
N ALA A 291 -7.36 -34.26 31.08
CA ALA A 291 -7.63 -35.19 32.16
C ALA A 291 -6.40 -36.04 32.49
N GLU A 292 -5.72 -36.62 31.49
CA GLU A 292 -4.50 -37.42 31.69
C GLU A 292 -3.36 -36.62 32.36
N VAL A 293 -3.10 -35.40 31.88
CA VAL A 293 -2.02 -34.54 32.42
C VAL A 293 -2.33 -34.05 33.85
N SER A 294 -3.60 -33.78 34.15
CA SER A 294 -4.04 -33.36 35.49
C SER A 294 -4.20 -34.52 36.48
N GLY A 295 -3.96 -35.77 36.05
CA GLY A 295 -4.17 -36.97 36.86
C GLY A 295 -5.65 -37.34 37.05
N GLY A 296 -6.54 -36.74 36.28
CA GLY A 296 -7.97 -37.07 36.21
C GLY A 296 -8.29 -38.15 35.17
N SER A 297 -9.58 -38.37 34.94
CA SER A 297 -10.08 -39.31 33.92
C SER A 297 -11.20 -38.66 33.12
N TYR A 298 -11.23 -38.91 31.82
CA TYR A 298 -12.27 -38.40 30.93
C TYR A 298 -13.42 -39.40 30.82
N PHE A 299 -14.66 -38.92 30.97
CA PHE A 299 -15.86 -39.73 30.83
C PHE A 299 -16.75 -39.17 29.74
N ASN A 300 -17.28 -40.05 28.89
CA ASN A 300 -18.33 -39.67 27.96
C ASN A 300 -19.70 -39.66 28.67
N LEU A 301 -20.71 -38.97 28.10
CA LEU A 301 -22.04 -38.85 28.70
C LEU A 301 -22.69 -40.21 28.98
N ALA A 302 -22.41 -41.21 28.14
CA ALA A 302 -22.89 -42.59 28.30
C ALA A 302 -22.25 -43.33 29.50
N GLU A 303 -21.08 -42.88 29.96
CA GLU A 303 -20.27 -43.54 30.99
C GLU A 303 -20.33 -42.80 32.33
N VAL A 304 -21.09 -41.69 32.42
CA VAL A 304 -21.22 -40.87 33.63
C VAL A 304 -21.68 -41.66 34.86
N GLY A 305 -22.42 -42.76 34.67
CA GLY A 305 -22.80 -43.65 35.78
C GLY A 305 -21.63 -44.25 36.54
N SER A 306 -20.49 -44.47 35.87
CA SER A 306 -19.25 -44.97 36.47
C SER A 306 -18.45 -43.92 37.25
N LEU A 307 -18.82 -42.63 37.12
CA LEU A 307 -18.18 -41.55 37.86
C LEU A 307 -18.36 -41.72 39.37
N ALA A 308 -19.52 -42.22 39.80
CA ALA A 308 -19.82 -42.46 41.22
C ALA A 308 -18.93 -43.56 41.83
N ASP A 309 -18.44 -44.49 41.02
CA ASP A 309 -17.59 -45.59 41.47
C ASP A 309 -16.12 -45.15 41.64
N ILE A 310 -15.70 -44.10 40.92
CA ILE A 310 -14.32 -43.60 40.89
C ILE A 310 -14.12 -42.43 41.85
N VAL A 311 -15.19 -41.70 42.18
CA VAL A 311 -15.21 -40.75 43.29
C VAL A 311 -15.27 -41.55 44.61
N GLU A 312 -14.19 -42.27 44.91
CA GLU A 312 -13.92 -42.69 46.28
C GLU A 312 -13.71 -41.42 47.09
N PHE A 313 -14.54 -41.26 48.14
CA PHE A 313 -14.43 -40.17 49.10
C PHE A 313 -13.07 -40.26 49.78
N THR A 314 -12.05 -39.62 49.19
CA THR A 314 -10.77 -39.39 49.82
C THR A 314 -10.99 -38.19 50.75
N PRO A 315 -11.05 -38.35 52.09
CA PRO A 315 -10.99 -37.21 52.97
C PRO A 315 -9.60 -36.60 52.76
N ASN A 316 -9.52 -35.57 51.92
CA ASN A 316 -8.32 -34.76 51.79
C ASN A 316 -7.88 -34.37 53.20
N ALA A 317 -6.67 -34.81 53.56
CA ALA A 317 -6.03 -34.46 54.81
C ALA A 317 -5.68 -32.97 54.77
N TYR A 318 -6.66 -32.11 55.05
CA TYR A 318 -6.37 -30.76 55.48
C TYR A 318 -5.65 -30.88 56.83
N SER A 319 -4.33 -30.67 56.81
CA SER A 319 -3.53 -30.46 58.02
C SER A 319 -4.00 -29.17 58.67
N ARG A 320 -5.04 -29.25 59.51
CA ARG A 320 -5.40 -28.16 60.41
C ARG A 320 -4.34 -28.11 61.50
N GLU A 321 -3.53 -27.06 61.51
CA GLU A 321 -2.63 -26.78 62.62
C GLU A 321 -3.48 -26.53 63.88
N VAL A 322 -3.58 -27.54 64.74
CA VAL A 322 -4.27 -27.42 66.02
C VAL A 322 -3.22 -26.99 67.05
N GLN A 323 -3.15 -25.69 67.32
CA GLN A 323 -2.39 -25.17 68.46
C GLN A 323 -3.12 -25.57 69.75
N ILE A 324 -2.53 -26.52 70.47
CA ILE A 324 -2.97 -26.88 71.81
C ILE A 324 -2.22 -26.02 72.83
N ASP A 325 -2.95 -25.16 73.53
CA ASP A 325 -2.38 -24.40 74.64
C ASP A 325 -2.14 -25.34 75.84
N LEU A 326 -0.87 -25.54 76.19
CA LEU A 326 -0.46 -26.40 77.29
C LEU A 326 -0.70 -25.74 78.65
N TRP A 327 -0.83 -24.41 78.71
CA TRP A 327 -1.04 -23.67 79.95
C TRP A 327 -2.42 -23.88 80.56
N ASP A 328 -3.43 -24.12 79.72
CA ASP A 328 -4.83 -24.25 80.14
C ASP A 328 -5.20 -25.69 80.55
N ARG A 329 -4.20 -26.58 80.67
CA ARG A 329 -4.41 -27.96 81.06
C ARG A 329 -4.43 -28.08 82.59
N PRO A 330 -5.53 -28.56 83.22
CA PRO A 330 -5.67 -28.60 84.68
C PRO A 330 -4.64 -29.49 85.38
N TRP A 331 -4.05 -30.47 84.67
CA TRP A 331 -2.97 -31.30 85.22
C TRP A 331 -1.67 -30.52 85.41
N LEU A 332 -1.38 -29.53 84.56
CA LEU A 332 -0.17 -28.69 84.65
C LEU A 332 -0.24 -27.77 85.88
N LEU A 333 -1.42 -27.21 86.13
CA LEU A 333 -1.72 -26.47 87.36
C LEU A 333 -1.59 -27.36 88.60
N GLY A 334 -2.11 -28.59 88.55
CA GLY A 334 -1.92 -29.58 89.62
C GLY A 334 -0.45 -29.89 89.91
N LEU A 335 0.37 -30.02 88.86
CA LEU A 335 1.81 -30.25 88.97
C LEU A 335 2.56 -29.05 89.58
N LEU A 336 2.22 -27.82 89.18
CA LEU A 336 2.78 -26.60 89.77
C LEU A 336 2.44 -26.48 91.27
N ILE A 337 1.18 -26.74 91.64
CA ILE A 337 0.75 -26.73 93.04
C ILE A 337 1.48 -27.82 93.84
N LEU A 338 1.67 -29.01 93.26
CA LEU A 338 2.42 -30.09 93.91
C LEU A 338 3.86 -29.68 94.20
N ILE A 339 4.57 -29.13 93.20
CA ILE A 339 5.95 -28.65 93.36
C ILE A 339 6.04 -27.57 94.43
N MET A 340 5.11 -26.61 94.43
CA MET A 340 5.07 -25.54 95.42
C MET A 340 4.76 -26.07 96.83
N SER A 341 3.89 -27.08 96.93
CA SER A 341 3.56 -27.73 98.20
C SER A 341 4.75 -28.53 98.73
N ILE A 342 5.50 -29.21 97.86
CA ILE A 342 6.73 -29.93 98.22
C ILE A 342 7.80 -28.94 98.70
N ASP A 343 8.00 -27.82 98.00
CA ASP A 343 8.94 -26.77 98.44
C ASP A 343 8.55 -26.21 99.81
N TRP A 344 7.26 -25.91 100.01
CA TRP A 344 6.76 -25.43 101.28
C TRP A 344 6.96 -26.43 102.43
N ILE A 345 6.67 -27.71 102.20
CA ILE A 345 6.91 -28.78 103.18
C ILE A 345 8.42 -28.92 103.46
N ALA A 346 9.26 -28.90 102.43
CA ALA A 346 10.71 -28.99 102.58
C ALA A 346 11.29 -27.81 103.36
N ARG A 347 10.81 -26.58 103.12
CA ARG A 347 11.19 -25.38 103.91
C ARG A 347 10.73 -25.49 105.36
N ARG A 348 9.50 -25.95 105.58
CA ARG A 348 8.94 -26.13 106.93
C ARG A 348 9.69 -27.19 107.74
N MET A 349 10.15 -28.27 107.11
CA MET A 349 10.95 -29.31 107.76
C MET A 349 12.40 -28.86 108.05
N ARG A 350 12.93 -27.90 107.29
CA ARG A 350 14.30 -27.37 107.48
C ARG A 350 14.38 -26.13 108.39
N GLY A 351 13.26 -25.66 108.94
CA GLY A 351 13.25 -24.63 110.00
C GLY A 351 13.53 -23.20 109.53
N LEU A 352 13.41 -22.91 108.23
CA LEU A 352 13.49 -21.55 107.68
C LEU A 352 12.06 -21.09 107.37
N SER A 353 11.43 -20.46 108.36
CA SER A 353 10.18 -19.69 108.17
C SER A 353 10.48 -18.24 107.87
#